data_AF-A0A2P2J0T4-F1
#
_entry.id   AF-A0A2P2J0T4-F1
#
_cell.length_a   1.000
_cell.length_b   1.000
_cell.length_c   1.000
_cell.angle_alpha   90.00
_cell.angle_beta   90.00
_cell.angle_gamma   90.00
#
_symmetry.space_group_name_H-M   'P 1'
#
loop_
_entity.id
_entity.type
_entity.pdbx_description
1 polymer ?
#
loop_
_entity_poly.entity_id
_entity_poly.type
_entity_poly.pdbx_seq_one_letter_code
_entity_poly.pdbx_strand_id
1 'polypeptide(L)'
;MVITFGMSEIGPWSLMDASGQSADVIMRMMVRNSMSEKLAEDIDAAIKRISDQAYKIALGHIRNNREAIDKIVEVLLEKETMTGDEFRAILSKFVEIPAENGVPTSVPSPMTV
;
A
#
# COMPACT_ATOMS: atom_id res chain seq x y z
N MET A 1 -7.79 -5.07 -4.26
CA MET A 1 -7.39 -4.35 -5.49
C MET A 1 -7.81 -5.10 -6.74
N VAL A 2 -7.37 -6.35 -6.89
CA VAL A 2 -7.63 -7.19 -8.07
C VAL A 2 -9.09 -7.67 -8.16
N ILE A 3 -9.59 -8.40 -7.14
CA ILE A 3 -10.90 -9.07 -7.20
C ILE A 3 -12.12 -8.20 -6.83
N THR A 4 -11.93 -7.16 -6.00
CA THR A 4 -13.03 -6.36 -5.43
C THR A 4 -13.23 -5.03 -6.17
N PHE A 5 -12.13 -4.40 -6.57
CA PHE A 5 -12.13 -3.03 -7.11
C PHE A 5 -11.88 -2.98 -8.61
N GLY A 6 -11.59 -4.12 -9.27
CA GLY A 6 -11.32 -4.15 -10.71
C GLY A 6 -10.08 -3.36 -11.13
N MET A 7 -9.14 -3.12 -10.22
CA MET A 7 -7.92 -2.33 -10.46
C MET A 7 -6.77 -3.23 -10.94
N SER A 8 -7.01 -4.03 -11.97
CA SER A 8 -6.01 -4.93 -12.54
C SER A 8 -6.31 -5.28 -13.99
N GLU A 9 -5.30 -5.82 -14.68
CA GLU A 9 -5.34 -6.15 -16.12
C GLU A 9 -6.39 -7.21 -16.49
N ILE A 10 -6.99 -7.90 -15.51
CA ILE A 10 -8.11 -8.84 -15.71
C ILE A 10 -9.45 -8.14 -16.04
N GLY A 11 -9.47 -6.80 -16.01
CA GLY A 11 -10.62 -5.97 -16.37
C GLY A 11 -11.33 -5.33 -15.17
N PRO A 12 -12.27 -4.41 -15.41
CA PRO A 12 -12.98 -3.65 -14.38
C PRO A 12 -14.11 -4.47 -13.74
N TRP A 13 -13.82 -5.70 -13.34
CA TRP A 13 -14.81 -6.61 -12.78
C TRP A 13 -14.70 -6.67 -11.26
N SER A 14 -15.84 -6.66 -10.58
CA SER A 14 -15.93 -7.07 -9.18
C SER A 14 -16.35 -8.52 -9.15
N LEU A 15 -15.40 -9.41 -8.85
CA LEU A 15 -15.64 -10.86 -8.79
C LEU A 15 -16.14 -11.31 -7.40
N MET A 16 -16.20 -10.39 -6.44
CA MET A 16 -16.82 -10.62 -5.14
C MET A 16 -18.25 -10.13 -5.17
N ASP A 17 -19.19 -11.05 -5.29
CA ASP A 17 -20.59 -10.77 -4.94
C ASP A 17 -20.73 -10.61 -3.41
N ALA A 18 -21.66 -9.77 -2.96
CA ALA A 18 -21.94 -9.55 -1.54
C ALA A 18 -22.32 -10.85 -0.81
N SER A 19 -22.84 -11.83 -1.56
CA SER A 19 -23.15 -13.18 -1.08
C SER A 19 -21.90 -14.04 -0.79
N GLY A 20 -20.73 -13.73 -1.35
CA GLY A 20 -19.47 -14.46 -1.08
C GLY A 20 -18.84 -14.12 0.29
N GLN A 21 -19.31 -13.06 0.95
CA GLN A 21 -18.92 -12.69 2.31
C GLN A 21 -19.88 -13.22 3.38
N SER A 22 -20.89 -14.01 3.00
CA SER A 22 -21.81 -14.65 3.94
C SER A 22 -21.06 -15.48 4.98
N ALA A 23 -21.53 -15.44 6.23
CA ALA A 23 -21.10 -16.36 7.29
C ALA A 23 -21.54 -17.81 7.00
N ASP A 24 -22.51 -17.98 6.10
CA ASP A 24 -22.96 -19.27 5.60
C ASP A 24 -21.95 -19.87 4.61
N VAL A 25 -21.43 -21.04 4.97
CA VAL A 25 -20.44 -21.82 4.22
C VAL A 25 -21.02 -22.35 2.91
N ILE A 26 -22.31 -22.68 2.87
CA ILE A 26 -22.96 -23.23 1.66
C ILE A 26 -23.06 -22.14 0.59
N MET A 27 -23.47 -20.93 0.99
CA MET A 27 -23.58 -19.79 0.08
C MET A 27 -22.20 -19.36 -0.45
N ARG A 28 -21.16 -19.38 0.40
CA ARG A 28 -19.77 -19.12 -0.01
C ARG A 28 -19.25 -20.15 -1.02
N MET A 29 -19.62 -21.42 -0.85
CA MET A 29 -19.18 -22.49 -1.75
C MET A 29 -19.85 -22.39 -3.13
N MET A 30 -21.12 -21.97 -3.18
CA MET A 30 -21.85 -21.78 -4.44
C MET A 30 -21.27 -20.62 -5.28
N VAL A 31 -20.84 -19.53 -4.63
CA VAL A 31 -20.19 -18.38 -5.29
C VAL A 31 -18.77 -18.71 -5.76
N ARG A 32 -18.02 -19.56 -5.04
CA ARG A 32 -16.71 -20.02 -5.54
C ARG A 32 -16.82 -20.89 -6.79
N ASN A 33 -17.93 -21.61 -6.95
CA ASN A 33 -18.16 -22.50 -8.09
C ASN A 33 -18.53 -21.77 -9.40
N SER A 34 -18.80 -20.45 -9.36
CA SER A 34 -19.00 -19.65 -10.57
C SER A 34 -17.71 -19.06 -11.16
N MET A 35 -16.56 -19.24 -10.48
CA MET A 35 -15.25 -18.80 -10.95
C MET A 35 -14.55 -19.91 -11.76
N SER A 36 -14.13 -19.60 -12.98
CA SER A 36 -13.35 -20.53 -13.82
C SER A 36 -11.93 -20.70 -13.27
N GLU A 37 -11.35 -21.90 -13.38
CA GLU A 37 -9.95 -22.16 -13.02
C GLU A 37 -8.98 -21.22 -13.74
N LYS A 38 -9.21 -20.96 -15.03
CA LYS A 38 -8.40 -20.01 -15.80
C LYS A 38 -8.44 -18.59 -15.22
N LEU A 39 -9.62 -18.17 -14.76
CA LEU A 39 -9.80 -16.85 -14.15
C LEU A 39 -9.10 -16.78 -12.78
N ALA A 40 -9.10 -17.87 -12.02
CA ALA A 40 -8.34 -17.96 -10.77
C ALA A 40 -6.83 -17.86 -11.01
N GLU A 41 -6.31 -18.55 -12.03
CA GLU A 41 -4.91 -18.45 -12.45
C GLU A 41 -4.52 -17.01 -12.86
N ASP A 42 -5.37 -16.36 -13.64
CA ASP A 42 -5.16 -14.96 -14.06
C ASP A 42 -5.14 -13.98 -12.87
N ILE A 43 -5.98 -14.21 -11.85
CA ILE A 43 -6.00 -13.43 -10.61
C ILE A 43 -4.69 -13.61 -9.84
N ASP A 44 -4.24 -14.85 -9.64
CA ASP A 44 -3.00 -15.13 -8.91
C ASP A 44 -1.78 -14.53 -9.63
N ALA A 45 -1.75 -14.60 -10.97
CA ALA A 45 -0.72 -13.97 -11.78
C ALA A 45 -0.73 -12.44 -11.64
N ALA A 46 -1.90 -11.81 -11.61
CA ALA A 46 -2.03 -10.36 -11.41
C ALA A 46 -1.57 -9.93 -10.01
N ILE A 47 -1.93 -10.67 -8.97
CA ILE A 47 -1.49 -10.41 -7.58
C ILE A 47 0.03 -10.49 -7.49
N LYS A 48 0.63 -11.54 -8.07
CA LYS A 48 2.09 -11.70 -8.09
C LYS A 48 2.77 -10.55 -8.82
N ARG A 49 2.28 -10.16 -10.00
CA ARG A 49 2.83 -9.05 -10.80
C ARG A 49 2.84 -7.75 -10.01
N ILE A 50 1.72 -7.40 -9.37
CA ILE A 50 1.58 -6.17 -8.58
C ILE A 50 2.56 -6.21 -7.39
N SER A 51 2.63 -7.33 -6.69
CA SER A 51 3.50 -7.50 -5.52
C SER A 51 4.98 -7.38 -5.91
N ASP A 52 5.38 -8.03 -7.00
CA ASP A 52 6.75 -7.99 -7.52
C ASP A 52 7.12 -6.58 -8.00
N GLN A 53 6.21 -5.86 -8.64
CA GLN A 53 6.43 -4.47 -9.06
C GLN A 53 6.58 -3.54 -7.85
N ALA A 54 5.67 -3.61 -6.89
CA ALA A 54 5.73 -2.81 -5.66
C ALA A 54 7.02 -3.10 -4.88
N TYR A 55 7.43 -4.38 -4.79
CA TYR A 55 8.68 -4.76 -4.17
C TYR A 55 9.89 -4.13 -4.87
N LYS A 56 9.98 -4.22 -6.20
CA LYS A 56 11.07 -3.62 -6.98
C LYS A 56 11.12 -2.10 -6.82
N ILE A 57 9.96 -1.44 -6.82
CA ILE A 57 9.85 0.01 -6.60
C ILE A 57 10.36 0.37 -5.19
N ALA A 58 9.88 -0.32 -4.16
CA ALA A 58 10.33 -0.10 -2.78
C ALA A 58 11.84 -0.33 -2.61
N LEU A 59 12.36 -1.41 -3.19
CA LEU A 59 13.79 -1.71 -3.20
C LEU A 59 14.59 -0.60 -3.90
N GLY A 60 14.07 -0.08 -5.01
CA GLY A 60 14.64 1.06 -5.72
C GLY A 60 14.70 2.31 -4.85
N HIS A 61 13.59 2.67 -4.19
CA HIS A 61 13.56 3.80 -3.26
C HIS A 61 14.54 3.65 -2.11
N ILE A 62 14.64 2.46 -1.51
CA ILE A 62 15.59 2.20 -0.40
C ILE A 62 17.03 2.32 -0.88
N ARG A 63 17.35 1.74 -2.05
CA ARG A 63 18.72 1.76 -2.59
C ARG A 63 19.16 3.16 -3.01
N ASN A 64 18.26 3.93 -3.65
CA ASN A 64 18.57 5.27 -4.11
C ASN A 64 18.74 6.27 -2.95
N ASN A 65 18.08 6.02 -1.82
CA ASN A 65 18.10 6.90 -0.64
C ASN A 65 18.83 6.26 0.54
N ARG A 66 19.83 5.41 0.28
CA ARG A 66 20.48 4.59 1.31
C ARG A 66 21.14 5.42 2.41
N GLU A 67 21.84 6.49 2.04
CA GLU A 67 22.46 7.41 3.01
C GLU A 67 21.43 8.07 3.94
N ALA A 68 20.27 8.44 3.40
CA ALA A 68 19.20 9.03 4.19
C ALA A 68 18.61 8.01 5.17
N ILE A 69 18.40 6.77 4.72
CA ILE A 69 17.90 5.67 5.54
C ILE A 69 18.89 5.32 6.66
N ASP A 70 20.18 5.22 6.35
CA ASP A 70 21.21 4.92 7.35
C ASP A 70 21.21 5.98 8.45
N LYS A 71 21.04 7.27 8.10
CA LYS A 71 20.95 8.34 9.08
C LYS A 71 19.67 8.28 9.93
N ILE A 72 18.54 7.96 9.30
CA ILE A 72 17.27 7.77 10.02
C ILE A 72 17.37 6.62 11.01
N VAL A 73 17.98 5.50 10.60
CA VAL A 73 18.18 4.33 11.48
C VAL A 73 19.08 4.69 12.66
N GLU A 74 20.16 5.43 12.45
CA GLU A 74 21.05 5.89 13.53
C GLU A 74 20.26 6.72 14.58
N VAL A 75 19.42 7.65 14.14
CA VAL A 75 18.58 8.46 15.04
C VAL A 75 17.55 7.60 15.78
N LEU A 76 16.93 6.63 15.10
CA LEU A 76 15.96 5.73 15.71
C LEU A 76 16.60 4.76 16.72
N LEU A 77 17.87 4.41 16.55
CA LEU A 77 18.61 3.63 17.54
C LEU A 77 18.82 4.41 18.85
N GLU A 78 18.93 5.74 18.79
CA GLU A 78 19.10 6.59 19.98
C GLU A 78 17.77 6.99 20.63
N LYS A 79 16.78 7.38 19.84
CA LYS A 79 15.53 7.97 20.34
C LYS A 79 14.33 7.02 20.36
N GLU A 80 14.45 5.84 19.73
CA GLU A 80 13.41 4.80 19.52
C GLU A 80 12.18 5.25 18.71
N THR A 81 11.85 6.54 18.73
CA THR A 81 10.69 7.15 18.07
C THR A 81 11.08 8.47 17.42
N MET A 82 10.37 8.83 16.36
CA MET A 82 10.60 10.06 15.61
C MET A 82 9.28 10.56 15.02
N THR A 83 9.08 11.87 15.03
CA THR A 83 7.89 12.50 14.45
C THR A 83 8.00 12.62 12.92
N GLY A 84 6.85 12.78 12.24
CA GLY A 84 6.84 12.93 10.78
C GLY A 84 7.61 14.16 10.26
N ASP A 85 7.63 15.24 11.04
CA ASP A 85 8.35 16.46 10.69
C ASP A 85 9.86 16.30 10.82
N GLU A 86 10.32 15.64 11.89
CA GLU A 86 11.73 15.28 12.07
C GLU A 86 12.23 14.35 10.95
N PHE A 87 11.42 13.36 10.57
CA PHE A 87 11.74 12.47 9.45
C PHE A 87 11.91 13.22 8.13
N ARG A 88 10.97 14.12 7.80
CA ARG A 88 11.05 14.95 6.58
C ARG A 88 12.22 15.92 6.62
N ALA A 89 12.54 16.49 7.77
CA ALA A 89 13.68 17.37 7.94
C ALA A 89 15.01 16.65 7.69
N ILE A 90 15.13 15.39 8.10
CA ILE A 90 16.31 14.57 7.78
C ILE A 90 16.34 14.24 6.28
N LEU A 91 15.22 13.77 5.71
CA LEU A 91 15.14 13.42 4.28
C LEU A 91 15.44 14.59 3.35
N SER A 92 14.98 15.80 3.68
CA SER A 92 15.19 17.01 2.87
C SER A 92 16.66 17.38 2.63
N LYS A 93 17.57 16.82 3.44
CA LYS A 93 19.02 17.02 3.29
C LYS A 93 19.62 16.14 2.19
N PHE A 94 18.95 15.06 1.82
CA PHE A 94 19.44 14.05 0.88
C PHE A 94 18.62 14.00 -0.41
N VAL A 95 17.35 14.42 -0.37
CA VAL A 95 16.42 14.33 -1.51
C VAL A 95 15.50 15.55 -1.51
N GLU A 96 15.25 16.12 -2.70
CA GLU A 96 14.20 17.12 -2.88
C GLU A 96 12.84 16.48 -2.67
N ILE A 97 12.09 16.97 -1.68
CA ILE A 97 10.76 16.46 -1.37
C ILE A 97 9.77 17.15 -2.32
N PRO A 98 9.02 16.41 -3.16
CA PRO A 98 8.00 17.00 -4.03
C PRO A 98 6.96 17.78 -3.21
N ALA A 99 6.48 18.90 -3.75
CA ALA A 99 5.56 19.81 -3.06
C ALA A 99 4.25 19.13 -2.61
N GLU A 100 3.81 18.08 -3.31
CA GLU A 100 2.65 17.25 -2.95
C GLU A 100 2.82 16.52 -1.61
N ASN A 101 4.06 16.25 -1.21
CA ASN A 101 4.44 15.66 0.07
C ASN A 101 4.87 16.73 1.10
N GLY A 102 4.73 18.02 0.75
CA GLY A 102 4.87 19.13 1.67
C GLY A 102 3.75 19.13 2.70
N VAL A 103 4.06 19.55 3.92
CA VAL A 103 3.08 19.57 5.02
C VAL A 103 1.95 20.56 4.65
N PRO A 104 0.68 20.16 4.57
CA PRO A 104 -0.39 21.13 4.75
C PRO A 104 -0.26 21.59 6.19
N THR A 105 0.05 22.88 6.42
CA THR A 105 0.04 23.49 7.75
C THR A 105 -1.19 23.01 8.50
N SER A 106 -1.00 22.16 9.51
CA SER A 106 -2.04 21.75 10.44
C SER A 106 -2.43 23.01 11.21
N VAL A 107 -3.40 23.75 10.68
CA VAL A 107 -4.21 24.62 11.53
C VAL A 107 -4.75 23.72 12.64
N PRO A 108 -4.45 23.99 13.92
CA PRO A 108 -5.01 23.21 15.00
C PRO A 108 -6.53 23.36 14.90
N SER A 109 -7.23 22.26 14.60
CA SER A 109 -8.68 22.24 14.71
C SER A 109 -9.04 22.72 16.10
N PRO A 110 -9.85 23.79 16.25
CA PRO A 110 -10.30 24.21 17.56
C PRO A 110 -11.02 23.02 18.19
N MET A 111 -10.51 22.57 19.34
CA MET A 111 -11.21 21.61 20.18
C MET A 111 -12.57 22.20 20.54
N THR A 112 -13.64 21.67 19.95
CA THR A 112 -15.01 21.98 20.38
C THR A 112 -15.20 21.32 21.75
N VAL A 113 -15.35 22.17 22.77
CA VAL A 113 -15.79 21.84 24.14
C VAL A 113 -17.21 21.29 24.12
#